data_AF-A0A7C5Y1C9-F1
#
_entry.id   AF-A0A7C5Y1C9-F1
#
_cell.length_a   1.000
_cell.length_b   1.000
_cell.length_c   1.000
_cell.angle_alpha   90.00
_cell.angle_beta   90.00
_cell.angle_gamma   90.00
#
_symmetry.space_group_name_H-M   'P 1'
#
loop_
_entity.id
_entity.type
_entity.pdbx_description
1 polymer ?
#
loop_
_entity_poly.entity_id
_entity_poly.type
_entity_poly.pdbx_seq_one_letter_code
_entity_poly.pdbx_strand_id
1 'polypeptide(L)'
;MGFVLTSRITAVGVSVLILCCLLIWVLFTLSTVHAQNRIIFIVFDSCSYEVAKAVNRIFLDNSGFVYLSHEISYVESNSYYVVLATNTSSPSEVSRIVKLITSSSVNYVGTSILSVERNAIDHEDVWKYCLNQDEKALDNIARAAIPRSGFSNTLPVLPLVVGVIAVITLTSATTFSINQGIRSRAKPVLDKLRNLILLLPSVLLRIKIKSEHVLEHPVRRTIYERVVAEKVVPLSVLLRLYSRGVLEWHLSVLVRAGFLREVKIFNRRFIVDAQHTGEVLNKLASMDRRVKCILENMNSTSGTSIEELSSKCRVDVKTVQAILNLCNNGA
;
A
#
# COMPACT_ATOMS: atom_id res chain seq x y z
N MET A 1 -36.41 59.29 -39.87
CA MET A 1 -36.75 57.90 -39.52
C MET A 1 -35.54 56.94 -39.43
N GLY A 2 -34.29 57.41 -39.46
CA GLY A 2 -33.08 56.55 -39.46
C GLY A 2 -32.32 56.40 -38.13
N PHE A 3 -32.65 57.18 -37.09
CA PHE A 3 -31.91 57.17 -35.80
C PHE A 3 -32.41 56.14 -34.78
N VAL A 4 -33.62 55.60 -34.95
CA VAL A 4 -34.21 54.64 -33.99
C VAL A 4 -33.76 53.21 -34.29
N LEU A 5 -33.34 52.92 -35.52
CA LEU A 5 -32.89 51.56 -35.91
C LEU A 5 -31.45 51.28 -35.44
N THR A 6 -30.56 52.28 -35.49
CA THR A 6 -29.15 52.13 -35.09
C THR A 6 -28.99 51.98 -33.58
N SER A 7 -29.84 52.62 -32.76
CA SER A 7 -29.79 52.50 -31.30
C SER A 7 -30.24 51.13 -30.77
N ARG A 8 -31.10 50.41 -31.50
CA ARG A 8 -31.56 49.06 -31.12
C ARG A 8 -30.52 48.00 -31.45
N ILE A 9 -29.79 48.17 -32.57
CA ILE A 9 -28.73 47.24 -32.98
C ILE A 9 -27.54 47.32 -32.02
N THR A 10 -27.17 48.52 -31.56
CA THR A 10 -26.10 48.69 -30.56
C THR A 10 -26.50 48.17 -29.19
N ALA A 11 -27.75 48.37 -28.76
CA ALA A 11 -28.24 47.84 -27.48
C ALA A 11 -28.24 46.30 -27.46
N VAL A 12 -28.70 45.65 -28.53
CA VAL A 12 -28.71 44.18 -28.62
C VAL A 12 -27.28 43.63 -28.69
N GLY A 13 -26.38 44.28 -29.44
CA GLY A 13 -24.97 43.89 -29.51
C GLY A 13 -24.27 43.95 -28.14
N VAL A 14 -24.52 45.01 -27.36
CA VAL A 14 -23.97 45.17 -26.01
C VAL A 14 -24.55 44.13 -25.04
N SER A 15 -25.86 43.85 -25.11
CA SER A 15 -26.48 42.82 -24.27
C SER A 15 -25.94 41.41 -24.54
N VAL A 16 -25.71 41.06 -25.81
CA VAL A 16 -25.12 39.76 -26.18
C VAL A 16 -23.67 39.66 -25.70
N LEU A 17 -22.90 40.75 -25.81
CA LEU A 17 -21.50 40.77 -25.36
C LEU A 17 -21.39 40.61 -23.84
N ILE A 18 -22.25 41.28 -23.07
CA ILE A 18 -22.34 41.13 -21.61
C ILE A 18 -22.75 39.70 -21.23
N LEU A 19 -23.72 39.11 -21.93
CA LEU A 19 -24.14 37.73 -21.70
C LEU A 19 -22.99 36.74 -21.97
N CYS A 20 -22.25 36.92 -23.08
CA CYS A 20 -21.07 36.09 -23.40
C CYS A 20 -19.97 36.24 -22.35
N CYS A 21 -19.68 37.47 -21.88
CA CYS A 21 -18.70 37.70 -20.82
C CYS A 21 -19.12 37.04 -19.50
N LEU A 22 -20.41 37.11 -19.13
CA LEU A 22 -20.95 36.41 -17.95
C LEU A 22 -20.85 34.90 -18.10
N LEU A 23 -21.14 34.36 -19.28
CA LEU A 23 -21.09 32.92 -19.54
C LEU A 23 -19.64 32.39 -19.52
N ILE A 24 -18.68 33.14 -20.08
CA ILE A 24 -17.25 32.83 -19.98
C ILE A 24 -16.78 32.88 -18.53
N TRP A 25 -17.20 33.89 -17.77
CA TRP A 25 -16.85 34.01 -16.35
C TRP A 25 -17.45 32.87 -15.50
N VAL A 26 -18.70 32.49 -15.77
CA VAL A 26 -19.37 31.33 -15.13
C VAL A 26 -18.67 30.02 -15.50
N LEU A 27 -18.33 29.81 -16.78
CA LEU A 27 -17.57 28.64 -17.21
C LEU A 27 -16.16 28.60 -16.59
N PHE A 28 -15.48 29.75 -16.51
CA PHE A 28 -14.16 29.86 -15.89
C PHE A 28 -14.22 29.55 -14.39
N THR A 29 -15.20 30.09 -13.66
CA THR A 29 -15.41 29.81 -12.23
C THR A 29 -15.86 28.37 -11.98
N LEU A 30 -16.72 27.79 -12.81
CA LEU A 30 -17.06 26.36 -12.75
C LEU A 30 -15.83 25.47 -12.98
N SER A 31 -14.94 25.85 -13.90
CA SER A 31 -13.71 25.11 -14.19
C SER A 31 -12.66 25.23 -13.09
N THR A 32 -12.57 26.37 -12.38
CA THR A 32 -11.69 26.51 -11.21
C THR A 32 -12.25 25.80 -9.98
N VAL A 33 -13.58 25.69 -9.85
CA VAL A 33 -14.23 24.85 -8.82
C VAL A 33 -14.09 23.35 -9.13
N HIS A 34 -13.94 22.97 -10.41
CA HIS A 34 -13.64 21.59 -10.85
C HIS A 34 -12.16 21.21 -10.79
N ALA A 35 -11.27 22.07 -10.30
CA ALA A 35 -9.94 21.66 -9.85
C ALA A 35 -10.11 20.86 -8.55
N GLN A 36 -10.61 19.63 -8.68
CA GLN A 36 -10.92 18.71 -7.60
C GLN A 36 -9.68 18.50 -6.73
N ASN A 37 -9.79 18.84 -5.43
CA ASN A 37 -8.81 18.45 -4.42
C ASN A 37 -8.72 16.93 -4.37
N ARG A 38 -7.73 16.34 -5.04
CA ARG A 38 -7.53 14.89 -5.03
C ARG A 38 -7.00 14.46 -3.68
N ILE A 39 -7.61 13.44 -3.06
CA ILE A 39 -7.05 12.81 -1.87
C ILE A 39 -5.99 11.81 -2.32
N ILE A 40 -4.76 12.01 -1.86
CA ILE A 40 -3.61 11.17 -2.20
C ILE A 40 -3.05 10.53 -0.91
N PHE A 41 -3.20 9.22 -0.79
CA PHE A 41 -2.59 8.42 0.26
C PHE A 41 -1.15 8.07 -0.11
N ILE A 42 -0.20 8.41 0.75
CA ILE A 42 1.20 7.95 0.64
C ILE A 42 1.44 6.93 1.74
N VAL A 43 1.81 5.71 1.35
CA VAL A 43 1.97 4.57 2.26
C VAL A 43 3.41 4.07 2.27
N PHE A 44 3.93 3.74 3.45
CA PHE A 44 5.33 3.34 3.66
C PHE A 44 5.52 1.87 3.96
N ASP A 45 4.45 1.18 4.32
CA ASP A 45 4.46 -0.23 4.66
C ASP A 45 3.15 -0.88 4.24
N SER A 46 3.13 -2.21 4.33
CA SER A 46 1.99 -2.98 3.86
C SER A 46 0.73 -2.71 4.67
N CYS A 47 0.84 -2.48 5.98
CA CYS A 47 -0.33 -2.19 6.80
C CYS A 47 -0.95 -0.84 6.45
N SER A 48 -0.10 0.17 6.22
CA SER A 48 -0.53 1.47 5.74
C SER A 48 -1.22 1.36 4.38
N TYR A 49 -0.72 0.49 3.49
CA TYR A 49 -1.37 0.21 2.19
C TYR A 49 -2.76 -0.39 2.35
N GLU A 50 -2.92 -1.44 3.16
CA GLU A 50 -4.22 -2.09 3.39
C GLU A 50 -5.25 -1.11 4.00
N VAL A 51 -4.81 -0.30 4.96
CA VAL A 51 -5.64 0.75 5.57
C VAL A 51 -6.03 1.82 4.55
N ALA A 52 -5.09 2.37 3.79
CA ALA A 52 -5.37 3.37 2.76
C ALA A 52 -6.40 2.85 1.76
N LYS A 53 -6.25 1.60 1.32
CA LYS A 53 -7.18 0.98 0.39
C LYS A 53 -8.57 0.79 0.99
N ALA A 54 -8.66 0.33 2.23
CA ALA A 54 -9.93 0.16 2.91
C ALA A 54 -10.67 1.50 3.09
N VAL A 55 -9.95 2.56 3.52
CA VAL A 55 -10.52 3.91 3.62
C VAL A 55 -11.00 4.38 2.25
N ASN A 56 -10.17 4.24 1.22
CA ASN A 56 -10.51 4.69 -0.13
C ASN A 56 -11.75 3.98 -0.69
N ARG A 57 -11.86 2.67 -0.45
CA ARG A 57 -13.01 1.89 -0.93
C ARG A 57 -14.29 2.19 -0.17
N ILE A 58 -14.23 2.28 1.17
CA ILE A 58 -15.42 2.35 2.01
C ILE A 58 -15.96 3.78 2.16
N PHE A 59 -15.06 4.78 2.18
CA PHE A 59 -15.44 6.16 2.49
C PHE A 59 -15.27 7.13 1.33
N LEU A 60 -14.53 6.75 0.28
CA LEU A 60 -14.24 7.61 -0.87
C LEU A 60 -14.71 7.01 -2.20
N ASP A 61 -15.41 5.88 -2.21
CA ASP A 61 -15.87 5.18 -3.43
C ASP A 61 -14.76 4.98 -4.48
N ASN A 62 -13.52 4.73 -4.03
CA ASN A 62 -12.30 4.61 -4.85
C ASN A 62 -11.87 5.89 -5.61
N SER A 63 -12.33 7.07 -5.19
CA SER A 63 -11.92 8.35 -5.79
C SER A 63 -10.54 8.85 -5.34
N GLY A 64 -9.98 8.31 -4.26
CA GLY A 64 -8.63 8.60 -3.79
C GLY A 64 -7.55 7.79 -4.50
N PHE A 65 -6.32 8.31 -4.49
CA PHE A 65 -5.15 7.67 -5.08
C PHE A 65 -4.24 7.12 -3.98
N VAL A 66 -3.72 5.90 -4.13
CA VAL A 66 -2.81 5.27 -3.15
C VAL A 66 -1.46 5.04 -3.82
N TYR A 67 -0.43 5.72 -3.33
CA TYR A 67 0.95 5.59 -3.81
C TYR A 67 1.86 5.05 -2.72
N LEU A 68 2.85 4.25 -3.15
CA LEU A 68 3.97 3.86 -2.31
C LEU A 68 4.97 5.00 -2.21
N SER A 69 5.66 5.09 -1.07
CA SER A 69 6.65 6.15 -0.78
C SER A 69 7.67 6.37 -1.90
N HIS A 70 8.11 5.30 -2.58
CA HIS A 70 9.12 5.37 -3.65
C HIS A 70 8.58 5.83 -5.01
N GLU A 71 7.26 5.82 -5.21
CA GLU A 71 6.63 6.29 -6.46
C GLU A 71 6.50 7.81 -6.48
N ILE A 72 6.59 8.45 -5.31
CA ILE A 72 6.49 9.91 -5.17
C ILE A 72 7.83 10.58 -5.46
N SER A 73 7.86 11.30 -6.58
CA SER A 73 8.98 12.15 -7.02
C SER A 73 8.66 13.65 -6.98
N TYR A 74 7.37 14.03 -7.03
CA TYR A 74 6.88 15.41 -6.90
C TYR A 74 5.55 15.44 -6.15
N VAL A 75 5.16 16.63 -5.65
CA VAL A 75 3.91 16.86 -4.92
C VAL A 75 3.05 17.85 -5.72
N GLU A 76 1.77 17.52 -5.89
CA GLU A 76 0.79 18.34 -6.58
C GLU A 76 0.25 19.43 -5.63
N SER A 77 0.27 20.68 -6.09
CA SER A 77 -0.10 21.85 -5.27
C SER A 77 -1.57 21.92 -4.87
N ASN A 78 -2.47 21.24 -5.60
CA ASN A 78 -3.92 21.25 -5.36
C ASN A 78 -4.45 19.89 -4.86
N SER A 79 -3.61 19.10 -4.19
CA SER A 79 -3.98 17.78 -3.68
C SER A 79 -3.91 17.73 -2.15
N TYR A 80 -4.76 16.91 -1.52
CA TYR A 80 -4.76 16.68 -0.09
C TYR A 80 -4.06 15.36 0.23
N TYR A 81 -2.96 15.42 0.96
CA TYR A 81 -2.11 14.25 1.21
C TYR A 81 -2.42 13.58 2.54
N VAL A 82 -2.60 12.26 2.52
CA VAL A 82 -2.76 11.43 3.71
C VAL A 82 -1.54 10.51 3.81
N VAL A 83 -0.67 10.79 4.76
CA VAL A 83 0.62 10.10 4.91
C VAL A 83 0.49 9.03 6.00
N LEU A 84 0.40 7.76 5.58
CA LEU A 84 0.25 6.63 6.48
C LEU A 84 1.57 5.88 6.65
N ALA A 85 2.09 5.91 7.87
CA ALA A 85 3.31 5.21 8.28
C ALA A 85 3.11 4.54 9.64
N THR A 86 3.68 3.35 9.84
CA THR A 86 3.77 2.70 11.14
C THR A 86 5.16 2.83 11.75
N ASN A 87 5.34 2.35 12.98
CA ASN A 87 6.65 2.25 13.63
C ASN A 87 7.66 1.33 12.89
N THR A 88 7.21 0.56 11.89
CA THR A 88 8.07 -0.26 11.03
C THR A 88 8.51 0.45 9.75
N SER A 89 7.87 1.57 9.41
CA SER A 89 8.24 2.38 8.25
C SER A 89 9.68 2.89 8.33
N SER A 90 10.34 3.04 7.18
CA SER A 90 11.72 3.54 7.09
C SER A 90 11.81 5.01 7.50
N PRO A 91 12.52 5.38 8.59
CA PRO A 91 12.59 6.77 9.05
C PRO A 91 13.20 7.73 8.02
N SER A 92 14.16 7.25 7.22
CA SER A 92 14.80 8.05 6.17
C SER A 92 13.84 8.36 5.01
N GLU A 93 13.04 7.37 4.58
CA GLU A 93 12.02 7.58 3.55
C GLU A 93 10.91 8.50 4.04
N VAL A 94 10.43 8.26 5.26
CA VAL A 94 9.43 9.11 5.91
C VAL A 94 9.91 10.56 5.95
N SER A 95 11.14 10.79 6.41
CA SER A 95 11.73 12.13 6.44
C SER A 95 11.86 12.76 5.04
N ARG A 96 12.23 11.99 4.01
CA ARG A 96 12.32 12.46 2.63
C ARG A 96 10.97 12.97 2.12
N ILE A 97 9.91 12.18 2.28
CA ILE A 97 8.57 12.54 1.80
C ILE A 97 7.98 13.70 2.59
N VAL A 98 8.12 13.70 3.92
CA VAL A 98 7.67 14.81 4.75
C VAL A 98 8.32 16.11 4.30
N LYS A 99 9.64 16.12 4.06
CA LYS A 99 10.34 17.30 3.53
C LYS A 99 9.80 17.75 2.18
N LEU A 100 9.47 16.83 1.29
CA LEU A 100 8.94 17.13 -0.04
C LEU A 100 7.54 17.77 0.04
N ILE A 101 6.69 17.29 0.94
CA ILE A 101 5.34 17.83 1.15
C ILE A 101 5.42 19.20 1.83
N THR A 102 6.22 19.33 2.88
CA THR A 102 6.35 20.59 3.63
C THR A 102 6.99 21.69 2.79
N SER A 103 7.99 21.37 1.95
CA SER A 103 8.60 22.35 1.03
C SER A 103 7.61 22.89 0.00
N SER A 104 6.58 22.10 -0.34
CA SER A 104 5.58 22.44 -1.34
C SER A 104 4.37 23.17 -0.75
N SER A 105 4.35 23.42 0.57
CA SER A 105 3.26 24.08 1.29
C SER A 105 1.88 23.45 1.06
N VAL A 106 1.84 22.15 0.81
CA VAL A 106 0.61 21.41 0.54
C VAL A 106 -0.04 20.92 1.83
N ASN A 107 -1.37 20.87 1.85
CA ASN A 107 -2.11 20.33 2.97
C ASN A 107 -1.92 18.82 3.06
N TYR A 108 -1.50 18.38 4.25
CA TYR A 108 -1.43 16.96 4.56
C TYR A 108 -1.84 16.68 6.00
N VAL A 109 -2.27 15.44 6.20
CA VAL A 109 -2.42 14.80 7.50
C VAL A 109 -1.58 13.53 7.48
N GLY A 110 -1.08 13.11 8.63
CA GLY A 110 -0.54 11.77 8.69
C GLY A 110 -0.48 11.18 10.09
N THR A 111 0.19 10.04 10.17
CA THR A 111 0.24 9.25 11.41
C THR A 111 1.15 9.87 12.45
N SER A 112 0.91 9.55 13.72
CA SER A 112 1.70 9.98 14.89
C SER A 112 3.20 9.64 14.82
N ILE A 113 3.62 8.80 13.86
CA ILE A 113 5.02 8.50 13.56
C ILE A 113 5.74 9.67 12.90
N LEU A 114 5.03 10.49 12.14
CA LEU A 114 5.57 11.70 11.53
C LEU A 114 5.82 12.67 12.68
N SER A 115 7.06 13.05 12.99
CA SER A 115 7.31 13.93 14.16
C SER A 115 6.93 15.41 13.90
N VAL A 116 5.75 15.66 13.33
CA VAL A 116 5.30 16.97 12.84
C VAL A 116 3.93 17.34 13.42
N GLU A 117 3.65 18.64 13.51
CA GLU A 117 2.47 19.24 14.15
C GLU A 117 1.10 18.81 13.58
N ARG A 118 1.05 18.15 12.41
CA ARG A 118 -0.19 17.71 11.73
C ARG A 118 -0.45 16.20 11.83
N ASN A 119 -0.21 15.64 13.01
CA ASN A 119 -0.52 14.25 13.34
C ASN A 119 -1.95 14.13 13.84
N ALA A 120 -2.89 13.78 12.96
CA ALA A 120 -4.28 13.52 13.35
C ALA A 120 -4.66 12.03 13.26
N ILE A 121 -3.76 11.16 12.82
CA ILE A 121 -4.01 9.72 12.73
C ILE A 121 -3.10 8.99 13.74
N ASP A 122 -3.66 8.17 14.61
CA ASP A 122 -2.82 7.31 15.46
C ASP A 122 -2.31 6.11 14.66
N HIS A 123 -0.99 5.91 14.63
CA HIS A 123 -0.38 4.72 14.04
C HIS A 123 -0.84 3.40 14.69
N GLU A 124 -1.31 3.42 15.94
CA GLU A 124 -1.90 2.24 16.58
C GLU A 124 -3.21 1.83 15.91
N ASP A 125 -4.02 2.80 15.47
CA ASP A 125 -5.27 2.50 14.78
C ASP A 125 -4.99 1.88 13.39
N VAL A 126 -3.92 2.29 12.71
CA VAL A 126 -3.43 1.65 11.48
C VAL A 126 -3.11 0.16 11.74
N TRP A 127 -2.45 -0.14 12.86
CA TRP A 127 -2.19 -1.53 13.26
C TRP A 127 -3.46 -2.30 13.64
N LYS A 128 -4.34 -1.72 14.47
CA LYS A 128 -5.60 -2.39 14.88
C LYS A 128 -6.43 -2.80 13.69
N TYR A 129 -6.59 -1.92 12.70
CA TYR A 129 -7.31 -2.28 11.49
C TYR A 129 -6.54 -3.31 10.66
N CYS A 130 -5.26 -3.10 10.38
CA CYS A 130 -4.47 -4.01 9.56
C CYS A 130 -4.48 -5.45 10.13
N LEU A 131 -4.32 -5.60 11.44
CA LEU A 131 -4.18 -6.91 12.09
C LEU A 131 -5.53 -7.56 12.36
N ASN A 132 -6.49 -6.79 12.87
CA ASN A 132 -7.73 -7.33 13.44
C ASN A 132 -8.98 -6.94 12.65
N GLN A 133 -8.85 -6.16 11.57
CA GLN A 133 -9.98 -5.58 10.84
C GLN A 133 -10.92 -4.77 11.76
N ASP A 134 -10.35 -4.04 12.72
CA ASP A 134 -11.09 -3.20 13.67
C ASP A 134 -11.74 -2.00 12.96
N GLU A 135 -13.04 -2.10 12.67
CA GLU A 135 -13.81 -1.08 11.96
C GLU A 135 -13.83 0.28 12.67
N LYS A 136 -13.73 0.31 14.00
CA LYS A 136 -13.67 1.56 14.77
C LYS A 136 -12.34 2.26 14.54
N ALA A 137 -11.25 1.50 14.47
CA ALA A 137 -9.95 2.05 14.11
C ALA A 137 -9.97 2.60 12.67
N LEU A 138 -10.61 1.90 11.73
CA LEU A 138 -10.77 2.40 10.36
C LEU A 138 -11.56 3.71 10.30
N ASP A 139 -12.66 3.80 11.03
CA ASP A 139 -13.50 5.00 11.09
C ASP A 139 -12.75 6.21 11.70
N ASN A 140 -11.95 5.98 12.76
CA ASN A 140 -11.08 7.02 13.31
C ASN A 140 -10.09 7.55 12.25
N ILE A 141 -9.45 6.64 11.50
CA ILE A 141 -8.52 6.99 10.44
C ILE A 141 -9.24 7.76 9.33
N ALA A 142 -10.42 7.30 8.89
CA ALA A 142 -11.21 7.97 7.86
C ALA A 142 -11.63 9.38 8.29
N ARG A 143 -12.10 9.56 9.52
CA ARG A 143 -12.49 10.88 10.06
C ARG A 143 -11.33 11.88 10.12
N ALA A 144 -10.10 11.41 10.28
CA ALA A 144 -8.90 12.23 10.26
C ALA A 144 -8.34 12.44 8.84
N ALA A 145 -8.47 11.43 7.96
CA ALA A 145 -7.98 11.43 6.59
C ALA A 145 -8.86 12.23 5.64
N ILE A 146 -10.17 12.37 5.91
CA ILE A 146 -11.12 13.02 5.03
C ILE A 146 -11.43 14.42 5.57
N PRO A 147 -11.06 15.50 4.84
CA PRO A 147 -11.34 16.86 5.29
C PRO A 147 -12.85 17.08 5.42
N ARG A 148 -13.31 17.53 6.59
CA ARG A 148 -14.74 17.78 6.90
C ARG A 148 -15.37 18.88 6.03
N SER A 149 -14.55 19.69 5.38
CA SER A 149 -14.96 20.71 4.41
C SER A 149 -14.62 20.24 3.00
N GLY A 150 -15.61 19.81 2.21
CA GLY A 150 -15.52 19.90 0.75
C GLY A 150 -15.82 18.68 -0.13
N PHE A 151 -16.21 17.52 0.40
CA PHE A 151 -16.85 16.50 -0.45
C PHE A 151 -18.36 16.73 -0.48
N SER A 152 -18.75 17.80 -1.18
CA SER A 152 -20.14 18.11 -1.43
C SER A 152 -20.56 17.46 -2.74
N ASN A 153 -21.26 16.33 -2.67
CA ASN A 153 -22.06 15.81 -3.80
C ASN A 153 -23.30 16.70 -4.03
N THR A 154 -23.12 18.01 -4.20
CA THR A 154 -24.25 18.94 -4.38
C THR A 154 -24.29 19.51 -5.79
N LEU A 155 -25.46 19.35 -6.40
CA LEU A 155 -25.92 20.15 -7.54
C LEU A 155 -25.71 21.65 -7.28
N PRO A 156 -25.45 22.45 -8.32
CA PRO A 156 -25.03 23.83 -8.17
C PRO A 156 -26.22 24.72 -7.80
N VAL A 157 -26.20 25.32 -6.62
CA VAL A 157 -26.99 26.53 -6.34
C VAL A 157 -26.08 27.55 -5.64
N LEU A 158 -26.04 28.74 -6.28
CA LEU A 158 -25.38 30.01 -5.99
C LEU A 158 -24.66 30.25 -4.63
N PRO A 159 -23.47 30.87 -4.65
CA PRO A 159 -22.82 31.44 -3.48
C PRO A 159 -23.26 32.89 -3.27
N LEU A 160 -23.72 33.21 -2.07
CA LEU A 160 -23.66 34.55 -1.50
C LEU A 160 -23.62 34.35 0.01
N VAL A 161 -22.51 34.77 0.62
CA VAL A 161 -22.39 35.44 1.92
C VAL A 161 -20.94 35.27 2.44
N VAL A 162 -20.15 36.34 2.24
CA VAL A 162 -19.35 37.04 3.28
C VAL A 162 -18.36 36.16 4.08
N GLY A 163 -17.02 36.28 3.95
CA GLY A 163 -16.22 37.50 4.17
C GLY A 163 -16.07 37.77 5.68
N VAL A 164 -14.83 37.92 6.19
CA VAL A 164 -14.47 38.20 7.61
C VAL A 164 -14.53 36.93 8.48
N ILE A 165 -13.43 36.35 8.97
CA ILE A 165 -12.54 36.86 10.02
C ILE A 165 -11.12 36.31 9.78
N ALA A 166 -10.23 37.17 9.30
CA ALA A 166 -8.85 37.16 9.76
C ALA A 166 -8.78 38.05 11.01
N VAL A 167 -7.75 37.84 11.83
CA VAL A 167 -7.43 38.54 13.08
C VAL A 167 -8.04 37.87 14.31
N ILE A 168 -7.26 36.99 14.94
CA ILE A 168 -6.95 37.02 16.38
C ILE A 168 -5.65 36.19 16.60
N THR A 169 -4.58 36.97 16.83
CA THR A 169 -3.46 36.75 17.77
C THR A 169 -2.40 35.67 17.52
N LEU A 170 -1.24 36.19 17.05
CA LEU A 170 0.08 35.90 17.60
C LEU A 170 0.15 36.07 19.14
N THR A 171 1.19 35.47 19.72
CA THR A 171 1.68 35.43 21.13
C THR A 171 1.12 34.24 21.92
N SER A 172 1.91 33.34 22.50
CA SER A 172 3.23 33.47 23.14
C SER A 172 4.01 32.15 23.17
N ALA A 173 5.34 32.29 23.20
CA ALA A 173 6.30 31.24 23.49
C ALA A 173 6.20 30.75 24.95
N THR A 174 6.52 29.48 25.20
CA THR A 174 7.49 29.09 26.25
C THR A 174 8.03 27.69 26.00
N THR A 175 9.32 27.60 26.31
CA THR A 175 10.27 26.49 26.28
C THR A 175 9.84 25.19 26.98
N PHE A 176 10.27 24.04 26.45
CA PHE A 176 10.71 22.93 27.30
C PHE A 176 11.93 22.22 26.71
N SER A 177 13.10 22.58 27.22
CA SER A 177 14.35 21.84 27.03
C SER A 177 14.33 20.57 27.90
N ILE A 178 14.45 19.39 27.30
CA ILE A 178 14.87 18.17 28.01
C ILE A 178 16.01 17.49 27.24
N ASN A 179 17.21 17.80 27.74
CA ASN A 179 18.28 16.86 28.06
C ASN A 179 18.75 15.88 26.96
N GLN A 180 19.77 16.30 26.19
CA GLN A 180 20.49 15.47 25.21
C GLN A 180 21.48 14.45 25.83
N GLY A 181 21.51 14.28 27.16
CA GLY A 181 22.56 13.49 27.85
C GLY A 181 22.42 11.96 27.80
N ILE A 182 21.25 11.38 27.49
CA ILE A 182 21.01 9.92 27.63
C ILE A 182 20.98 9.20 26.27
N ARG A 183 20.95 9.93 25.15
CA ARG A 183 20.69 9.36 23.81
C ARG A 183 21.89 8.66 23.16
N SER A 184 23.09 8.76 23.73
CA SER A 184 24.32 8.24 23.12
C SER A 184 24.68 6.80 23.50
N ARG A 185 24.08 6.22 24.55
CA ARG A 185 24.45 4.87 25.05
C ARG A 185 23.44 3.75 24.75
N ALA A 186 22.24 4.05 24.26
CA ALA A 186 21.20 3.04 23.99
C ALA A 186 21.09 2.60 22.51
N LYS A 187 21.75 3.30 21.58
CA LYS A 187 21.68 3.02 20.13
C LYS A 187 22.07 1.59 19.73
N PRO A 188 23.16 0.97 20.22
CA PRO A 188 23.55 -0.35 19.74
C PRO A 188 22.67 -1.49 20.28
N VAL A 189 21.94 -1.26 21.37
CA VAL A 189 21.02 -2.25 21.97
C VAL A 189 19.65 -2.18 21.30
N LEU A 190 19.17 -0.97 20.98
CA LEU A 190 17.91 -0.78 20.25
C LEU A 190 17.98 -1.33 18.82
N ASP A 191 19.11 -1.19 18.12
CA ASP A 191 19.24 -1.71 16.75
C ASP A 191 19.27 -3.25 16.70
N LYS A 192 19.80 -3.90 17.74
CA LYS A 192 19.73 -5.37 17.88
C LYS A 192 18.33 -5.86 18.27
N LEU A 193 17.61 -5.14 19.13
CA LEU A 193 16.22 -5.45 19.46
C LEU A 193 15.27 -5.21 18.27
N ARG A 194 15.52 -4.17 17.47
CA ARG A 194 14.72 -3.85 16.27
C ARG A 194 14.76 -4.97 15.24
N ASN A 195 15.91 -5.59 15.01
CA ASN A 195 16.03 -6.75 14.13
C ASN A 195 15.36 -8.01 14.70
N LEU A 196 15.31 -8.16 16.03
CA LEU A 196 14.60 -9.27 16.69
C LEU A 196 13.07 -9.09 16.64
N ILE A 197 12.60 -7.85 16.83
CA ILE A 197 11.17 -7.48 16.78
C ILE A 197 10.63 -7.49 15.35
N LEU A 198 11.45 -7.20 14.34
CA LEU A 198 11.08 -7.33 12.91
C LEU A 198 10.90 -8.79 12.45
N LEU A 199 11.43 -9.76 13.18
CA LEU A 199 11.30 -11.19 12.88
C LEU A 199 10.10 -11.85 13.60
N LEU A 200 9.59 -11.25 14.66
CA LEU A 200 8.45 -11.73 15.44
C LEU A 200 7.03 -11.59 14.81
N PRO A 201 6.72 -10.68 13.85
CA PRO A 201 5.33 -10.48 13.44
C PRO A 201 4.85 -11.53 12.42
N SER A 202 5.75 -12.13 11.64
CA SER A 202 5.39 -12.90 10.43
C SER A 202 4.76 -14.27 10.71
N VAL A 203 5.03 -14.86 11.88
CA VAL A 203 4.54 -16.20 12.26
C VAL A 203 3.30 -16.13 13.17
N LEU A 204 3.10 -15.03 13.90
CA LEU A 204 2.03 -14.90 14.90
C LEU A 204 0.86 -13.99 14.50
N LEU A 205 1.01 -13.12 13.50
CA LEU A 205 -0.07 -12.21 13.11
C LEU A 205 -1.01 -12.86 12.10
N ARG A 206 -2.19 -13.28 12.59
CA ARG A 206 -3.37 -13.68 11.79
C ARG A 206 -4.00 -12.47 11.09
N ILE A 207 -3.23 -11.78 10.25
CA ILE A 207 -3.73 -10.73 9.37
C ILE A 207 -4.74 -11.38 8.41
N LYS A 208 -6.01 -10.98 8.54
CA LYS A 208 -7.13 -11.52 7.77
C LYS A 208 -7.40 -10.64 6.56
N ILE A 209 -6.56 -10.73 5.53
CA ILE A 209 -6.85 -10.17 4.21
C ILE A 209 -7.80 -11.13 3.50
N LYS A 210 -8.94 -10.64 2.99
CA LYS A 210 -9.87 -11.49 2.22
C LYS A 210 -9.21 -11.95 0.92
N SER A 211 -9.51 -13.18 0.48
CA SER A 211 -8.86 -13.80 -0.68
C SER A 211 -8.96 -12.93 -1.94
N GLU A 212 -10.13 -12.29 -2.16
CA GLU A 212 -10.35 -11.38 -3.29
C GLU A 212 -9.43 -10.15 -3.32
N HIS A 213 -8.84 -9.76 -2.18
CA HIS A 213 -7.98 -8.57 -2.06
C HIS A 213 -6.48 -8.89 -2.01
N VAL A 214 -6.11 -10.16 -2.09
CA VAL A 214 -4.72 -10.59 -1.94
C VAL A 214 -3.84 -10.02 -3.06
N LEU A 215 -4.29 -10.01 -4.31
CA LEU A 215 -3.50 -9.51 -5.45
C LEU A 215 -3.60 -8.00 -5.68
N GLU A 216 -4.22 -7.28 -4.76
CA GLU A 216 -4.38 -5.84 -4.89
C GLU A 216 -3.10 -5.08 -4.54
N HIS A 217 -2.30 -5.59 -3.60
CA HIS A 217 -1.02 -5.00 -3.25
C HIS A 217 0.01 -5.26 -4.36
N PRO A 218 0.69 -4.22 -4.89
CA PRO A 218 1.56 -4.34 -6.05
C PRO A 218 2.71 -5.33 -5.83
N VAL A 219 3.38 -5.30 -4.67
CA VAL A 219 4.42 -6.30 -4.36
C VAL A 219 3.89 -7.75 -4.36
N ARG A 220 2.69 -8.00 -3.81
CA ARG A 220 2.10 -9.35 -3.83
C ARG A 220 1.76 -9.77 -5.24
N ARG A 221 1.20 -8.86 -6.05
CA ARG A 221 0.91 -9.08 -7.46
C ARG A 221 2.17 -9.41 -8.25
N THR A 222 3.23 -8.61 -8.13
CA THR A 222 4.50 -8.84 -8.83
C THR A 222 5.13 -10.19 -8.43
N ILE A 223 5.11 -10.55 -7.14
CA ILE A 223 5.59 -11.87 -6.69
C ILE A 223 4.74 -12.98 -7.32
N TYR A 224 3.42 -12.85 -7.26
CA TYR A 224 2.48 -13.84 -7.80
C TYR A 224 2.64 -14.03 -9.31
N GLU A 225 2.58 -12.95 -10.09
CA GLU A 225 2.73 -12.97 -11.55
C GLU A 225 4.05 -13.60 -11.97
N ARG A 226 5.14 -13.27 -11.27
CA ARG A 226 6.45 -13.86 -11.53
C ARG A 226 6.47 -15.36 -11.26
N VAL A 227 5.90 -15.80 -10.14
CA VAL A 227 5.87 -17.23 -9.79
C VAL A 227 4.95 -18.00 -10.72
N VAL A 228 3.81 -17.46 -11.14
CA VAL A 228 2.93 -18.09 -12.13
C VAL A 228 3.62 -18.21 -13.49
N ALA A 229 4.33 -17.17 -13.94
CA ALA A 229 5.04 -17.19 -15.22
C ALA A 229 6.21 -18.20 -15.23
N GLU A 230 7.02 -18.23 -14.16
CA GLU A 230 8.19 -19.12 -14.08
C GLU A 230 7.85 -20.52 -13.53
N LYS A 231 6.63 -20.69 -13.00
CA LYS A 231 6.08 -21.84 -12.22
C LYS A 231 6.80 -22.11 -10.91
N VAL A 232 8.12 -21.94 -10.87
CA VAL A 232 9.00 -22.20 -9.73
C VAL A 232 10.04 -21.10 -9.65
N VAL A 233 10.07 -20.39 -8.52
CA VAL A 233 11.05 -19.33 -8.27
C VAL A 233 11.81 -19.62 -6.97
N PRO A 234 13.16 -19.71 -7.00
CA PRO A 234 13.94 -19.80 -5.77
C PRO A 234 13.75 -18.55 -4.91
N LEU A 235 13.59 -18.71 -3.60
CA LEU A 235 13.44 -17.57 -2.68
C LEU A 235 14.62 -16.59 -2.79
N SER A 236 15.82 -17.08 -3.08
CA SER A 236 17.02 -16.26 -3.30
C SER A 236 16.91 -15.29 -4.47
N VAL A 237 16.10 -15.59 -5.49
CA VAL A 237 15.81 -14.68 -6.61
C VAL A 237 14.92 -13.54 -6.13
N LEU A 238 13.87 -13.85 -5.36
CA LEU A 238 12.96 -12.85 -4.79
C LEU A 238 13.66 -11.95 -3.76
N LEU A 239 14.60 -12.49 -2.98
CA LEU A 239 15.42 -11.75 -2.02
C LEU A 239 16.37 -10.73 -2.67
N ARG A 240 16.58 -10.78 -3.99
CA ARG A 240 17.31 -9.73 -4.73
C ARG A 240 16.44 -8.50 -5.01
N LEU A 241 15.12 -8.66 -4.95
CA LEU A 241 14.14 -7.61 -5.30
C LEU A 241 13.62 -6.89 -4.06
N TYR A 242 13.47 -7.62 -2.95
CA TYR A 242 12.85 -7.11 -1.74
C TYR A 242 13.69 -7.47 -0.50
N SER A 243 13.60 -6.64 0.54
CA SER A 243 14.17 -6.99 1.84
C SER A 243 13.50 -8.24 2.40
N ARG A 244 14.24 -9.03 3.20
CA ARG A 244 13.75 -10.30 3.73
C ARG A 244 12.45 -10.15 4.52
N GLY A 245 12.33 -9.13 5.37
CA GLY A 245 11.12 -8.91 6.17
C GLY A 245 9.88 -8.62 5.31
N VAL A 246 10.03 -7.74 4.32
CA VAL A 246 8.96 -7.40 3.35
C VAL A 246 8.54 -8.65 2.57
N LEU A 247 9.52 -9.38 2.05
CA LEU A 247 9.26 -10.58 1.25
C LEU A 247 8.53 -11.67 2.04
N GLU A 248 9.03 -12.03 3.23
CA GLU A 248 8.44 -13.09 4.06
C GLU A 248 7.01 -12.75 4.47
N TRP A 249 6.73 -11.46 4.74
CA TRP A 249 5.37 -11.01 5.02
C TRP A 249 4.43 -11.21 3.83
N HIS A 250 4.83 -10.71 2.65
CA HIS A 250 4.01 -10.85 1.43
C HIS A 250 3.81 -12.31 1.02
N LEU A 251 4.87 -13.12 1.11
CA LEU A 251 4.78 -14.56 0.85
C LEU A 251 3.85 -15.26 1.85
N SER A 252 3.93 -14.93 3.13
CA SER A 252 3.03 -15.49 4.15
C SER A 252 1.56 -15.18 3.84
N VAL A 253 1.23 -13.99 3.33
CA VAL A 253 -0.12 -13.66 2.88
C VAL A 253 -0.53 -14.51 1.66
N LEU A 254 0.32 -14.55 0.63
CA LEU A 254 0.04 -15.30 -0.61
C LEU A 254 -0.11 -16.81 -0.39
N VAL A 255 0.73 -17.40 0.46
CA VAL A 255 0.70 -18.82 0.79
C VAL A 255 -0.53 -19.18 1.62
N ARG A 256 -0.86 -18.37 2.65
CA ARG A 256 -2.05 -18.61 3.48
C ARG A 256 -3.36 -18.47 2.69
N ALA A 257 -3.39 -17.56 1.72
CA ALA A 257 -4.54 -17.39 0.85
C ALA A 257 -4.63 -18.46 -0.26
N GLY A 258 -3.66 -19.37 -0.36
CA GLY A 258 -3.66 -20.46 -1.33
C GLY A 258 -3.28 -20.06 -2.76
N PHE A 259 -2.78 -18.84 -2.98
CA PHE A 259 -2.33 -18.38 -4.30
C PHE A 259 -1.01 -19.03 -4.70
N LEU A 260 -0.11 -19.23 -3.73
CA LEU A 260 1.21 -19.84 -3.92
C LEU A 260 1.45 -20.93 -2.89
N ARG A 261 2.43 -21.81 -3.14
CA ARG A 261 2.92 -22.78 -2.16
C ARG A 261 4.41 -22.57 -1.91
N GLU A 262 4.84 -22.87 -0.70
CA GLU A 262 6.26 -22.91 -0.37
C GLU A 262 6.74 -24.36 -0.30
N VAL A 263 7.85 -24.64 -0.98
CA VAL A 263 8.46 -25.97 -1.02
C VAL A 263 9.92 -25.85 -0.60
N LYS A 264 10.32 -26.65 0.37
CA LYS A 264 11.71 -26.75 0.78
C LYS A 264 12.32 -28.03 0.23
N ILE A 265 13.33 -27.87 -0.63
CA ILE A 265 14.09 -28.97 -1.21
C ILE A 265 15.53 -28.78 -0.73
N PHE A 266 15.96 -29.67 0.17
CA PHE A 266 17.21 -29.54 0.93
C PHE A 266 17.29 -28.19 1.69
N ASN A 267 18.37 -27.45 1.47
CA ASN A 267 18.62 -26.13 2.07
C ASN A 267 18.12 -24.98 1.19
N ARG A 268 17.30 -25.26 0.16
CA ARG A 268 16.75 -24.25 -0.74
C ARG A 268 15.23 -24.17 -0.59
N ARG A 269 14.73 -22.95 -0.46
CA ARG A 269 13.29 -22.63 -0.44
C ARG A 269 12.88 -22.18 -1.84
N PHE A 270 11.80 -22.76 -2.34
CA PHE A 270 11.19 -22.43 -3.62
C PHE A 270 9.76 -21.98 -3.37
N ILE A 271 9.35 -20.94 -4.09
CA ILE A 271 7.97 -20.50 -4.16
C ILE A 271 7.41 -21.01 -5.47
N VAL A 272 6.29 -21.72 -5.41
CA VAL A 272 5.72 -22.42 -6.55
C VAL A 272 4.27 -22.02 -6.76
N ASP A 273 3.84 -22.10 -8.01
CA ASP A 273 2.44 -21.91 -8.39
C ASP A 273 1.56 -22.99 -7.73
N ALA A 274 0.50 -22.57 -7.04
CA ALA A 274 -0.42 -23.48 -6.36
C ALA A 274 -1.39 -24.20 -7.30
N GLN A 275 -1.61 -23.67 -8.51
CA GLN A 275 -2.65 -24.15 -9.43
C GLN A 275 -2.12 -25.16 -10.47
N HIS A 276 -0.84 -25.07 -10.86
CA HIS A 276 -0.27 -25.86 -11.96
C HIS A 276 0.75 -26.90 -11.47
N THR A 277 0.32 -27.81 -10.60
CA THR A 277 1.21 -28.80 -9.94
C THR A 277 2.06 -29.62 -10.92
N GLY A 278 1.49 -30.08 -12.05
CA GLY A 278 2.25 -30.86 -13.04
C GLY A 278 3.41 -30.08 -13.67
N GLU A 279 3.18 -28.83 -14.03
CA GLU A 279 4.23 -27.94 -14.57
C GLU A 279 5.29 -27.60 -13.51
N VAL A 280 4.86 -27.38 -12.26
CA VAL A 280 5.74 -27.16 -11.11
C VAL A 280 6.68 -28.36 -10.90
N LEU A 281 6.16 -29.58 -10.90
CA LEU A 281 6.95 -30.79 -10.72
C LEU A 281 7.94 -30.98 -11.87
N ASN A 282 7.51 -30.78 -13.11
CA ASN A 282 8.39 -30.84 -14.29
C ASN A 282 9.53 -29.80 -14.19
N LYS A 283 9.21 -28.57 -13.79
CA LYS A 283 10.19 -27.51 -13.63
C LYS A 283 11.17 -27.83 -12.50
N LEU A 284 10.69 -28.28 -11.34
CA LEU A 284 11.55 -28.70 -10.23
C LEU A 284 12.48 -29.84 -10.63
N ALA A 285 11.98 -30.84 -11.37
CA ALA A 285 12.80 -31.94 -11.89
C ALA A 285 13.88 -31.48 -12.86
N SER A 286 13.59 -30.48 -13.70
CA SER A 286 14.58 -29.87 -14.60
C SER A 286 15.66 -29.08 -13.86
N MET A 287 15.33 -28.53 -12.69
CA MET A 287 16.24 -27.71 -11.88
C MET A 287 17.08 -28.52 -10.88
N ASP A 288 16.60 -29.69 -10.47
CA ASP A 288 17.29 -30.56 -9.51
C ASP A 288 17.15 -32.04 -9.87
N ARG A 289 18.29 -32.65 -10.24
CA ARG A 289 18.39 -34.07 -10.61
C ARG A 289 17.82 -35.02 -9.55
N ARG A 290 17.78 -34.60 -8.29
CA ARG A 290 17.30 -35.42 -7.17
C ARG A 290 15.79 -35.43 -7.12
N VAL A 291 15.13 -34.32 -7.47
CA VAL A 291 13.68 -34.28 -7.65
C VAL A 291 13.29 -35.18 -8.82
N LYS A 292 14.02 -35.11 -9.94
CA LYS A 292 13.82 -36.02 -11.08
C LYS A 292 13.90 -37.50 -10.66
N CYS A 293 14.94 -37.87 -9.88
CA CYS A 293 15.07 -39.21 -9.33
C CYS A 293 13.85 -39.64 -8.51
N ILE A 294 13.35 -38.78 -7.61
CA ILE A 294 12.18 -39.10 -6.78
C ILE A 294 10.96 -39.40 -7.65
N LEU A 295 10.68 -38.54 -8.65
CA LEU A 295 9.52 -38.69 -9.52
C LEU A 295 9.58 -39.95 -10.40
N GLU A 296 10.74 -40.26 -10.97
CA GLU A 296 10.93 -41.47 -11.79
C GLU A 296 10.76 -42.76 -10.98
N ASN A 297 11.25 -42.77 -9.73
CA ASN A 297 11.14 -43.94 -8.86
C ASN A 297 9.76 -44.08 -8.19
N MET A 298 9.04 -42.97 -8.02
CA MET A 298 7.65 -43.00 -7.52
C MET A 298 6.71 -43.69 -8.51
N ASN A 299 6.88 -43.43 -9.82
CA ASN A 299 6.03 -44.01 -10.87
C ASN A 299 6.33 -45.50 -11.15
N SER A 300 7.51 -45.98 -10.74
CA SER A 300 8.02 -47.30 -11.13
C SER A 300 7.65 -48.42 -10.13
N THR A 301 7.21 -48.10 -8.92
CA THR A 301 6.95 -49.10 -7.88
C THR A 301 5.83 -48.69 -6.92
N SER A 302 4.68 -49.36 -7.02
CA SER A 302 3.62 -49.34 -6.01
C SER A 302 4.15 -49.99 -4.72
N GLY A 303 4.58 -49.18 -3.74
CA GLY A 303 5.03 -49.66 -2.43
C GLY A 303 6.42 -49.21 -1.97
N THR A 304 7.13 -48.39 -2.75
CA THR A 304 8.44 -47.83 -2.34
C THR A 304 8.26 -46.94 -1.10
N SER A 305 8.95 -47.26 0.00
CA SER A 305 8.85 -46.44 1.22
C SER A 305 9.58 -45.10 1.07
N ILE A 306 9.23 -44.11 1.89
CA ILE A 306 9.87 -42.79 1.89
C ILE A 306 11.37 -42.93 2.22
N GLU A 307 11.72 -43.85 3.11
CA GLU A 307 13.09 -44.17 3.52
C GLU A 307 13.89 -44.78 2.37
N GLU A 308 13.27 -45.65 1.57
CA GLU A 308 13.91 -46.25 0.40
C GLU A 308 14.18 -45.20 -0.68
N LEU A 309 13.21 -44.32 -0.97
CA LEU A 309 13.40 -43.19 -1.90
C LEU A 309 14.47 -42.21 -1.40
N SER A 310 14.49 -41.95 -0.09
CA SER A 310 15.50 -41.11 0.56
C SER A 310 16.91 -41.66 0.35
N SER A 311 17.10 -42.96 0.59
CA SER A 311 18.37 -43.66 0.38
C SER A 311 18.77 -43.67 -1.11
N LYS A 312 17.85 -44.07 -1.99
CA LYS A 312 18.12 -44.23 -3.44
C LYS A 312 18.47 -42.91 -4.12
N CYS A 313 17.70 -41.85 -3.83
CA CYS A 313 17.91 -40.54 -4.42
C CYS A 313 18.89 -39.65 -3.64
N ARG A 314 19.47 -40.17 -2.53
CA ARG A 314 20.41 -39.47 -1.65
C ARG A 314 19.88 -38.10 -1.22
N VAL A 315 18.64 -38.10 -0.74
CA VAL A 315 17.88 -36.93 -0.32
C VAL A 315 17.39 -37.14 1.10
N ASP A 316 17.21 -36.09 1.89
CA ASP A 316 16.61 -36.25 3.22
C ASP A 316 15.11 -36.60 3.10
N VAL A 317 14.61 -37.34 4.10
CA VAL A 317 13.21 -37.78 4.18
C VAL A 317 12.24 -36.60 4.07
N LYS A 318 12.56 -35.42 4.63
CA LYS A 318 11.68 -34.24 4.57
C LYS A 318 11.55 -33.72 3.14
N THR A 319 12.64 -33.73 2.37
CA THR A 319 12.60 -33.38 0.94
C THR A 319 11.74 -34.36 0.16
N VAL A 320 11.87 -35.68 0.38
CA VAL A 320 10.99 -36.68 -0.27
C VAL A 320 9.54 -36.39 0.06
N GLN A 321 9.23 -36.20 1.35
CA GLN A 321 7.87 -35.95 1.78
C GLN A 321 7.30 -34.63 1.24
N ALA A 322 8.12 -33.58 1.13
CA ALA A 322 7.70 -32.32 0.51
C ALA A 322 7.31 -32.50 -0.97
N ILE A 323 8.09 -33.30 -1.74
CA ILE A 323 7.76 -33.60 -3.13
C ILE A 323 6.50 -34.48 -3.24
N LEU A 324 6.37 -35.51 -2.40
CA LEU A 324 5.18 -36.35 -2.36
C LEU A 324 3.92 -35.55 -1.99
N ASN A 325 4.03 -34.63 -1.03
CA ASN A 325 2.92 -33.74 -0.67
C ASN A 325 2.52 -32.83 -1.84
N LEU A 326 3.44 -32.43 -2.71
CA LEU A 326 3.07 -31.70 -3.93
C LEU A 326 2.28 -32.58 -4.88
N CYS A 327 2.73 -33.82 -5.11
CA CYS A 327 2.02 -34.78 -5.96
C CYS A 327 0.60 -35.06 -5.46
N ASN A 328 0.43 -35.28 -4.15
CA ASN A 328 -0.86 -35.64 -3.55
C ASN A 328 -1.84 -34.46 -3.46
N ASN A 329 -1.35 -33.21 -3.39
CA ASN A 329 -2.19 -32.01 -3.34
C ASN A 329 -2.45 -31.40 -4.73
N GLY A 330 -2.18 -32.15 -5.80
CA GLY A 330 -2.45 -31.77 -7.19
C GLY A 330 -3.23 -32.82 -7.99
N ALA A 331 -3.65 -33.90 -7.34
CA ALA A 331 -4.67 -34.84 -7.81
C ALA A 331 -6.03 -34.45 -7.19
#